data_AF-A0A2C1K4V3-F1
#
_entry.id   AF-A0A2C1K4V3-F1
#
_cell.length_a   1.000
_cell.length_b   1.000
_cell.length_c   1.000
_cell.angle_alpha   90.00
_cell.angle_beta   90.00
_cell.angle_gamma   90.00
#
_symmetry.space_group_name_H-M   'P 1'
#
loop_
_entity.id
_entity.type
_entity.pdbx_description
1 polymer ?
#
loop_
_entity_poly.entity_id
_entity_poly.type
_entity_poly.pdbx_seq_one_letter_code
_entity_poly.pdbx_strand_id
1 'polypeptide(L)' 'MIYYLFHEKERQEIEQMLIRELSELDELIYIRASLSEGNCVKERALKEKRDILVNVMSKITKKL' A
#
# COMPACT_ATOMS: atom_id res chain seq x y z
N MET A 1 7.90 -18.00 7.79
CA MET A 1 8.83 -17.10 8.49
C MET A 1 9.97 -16.76 7.52
N ILE A 2 9.79 -15.76 6.64
CA ILE A 2 10.70 -15.47 5.50
C ILE A 2 11.50 -14.15 5.71
N TYR A 3 11.34 -13.49 6.87
CA TYR A 3 11.88 -12.14 7.10
C TYR A 3 13.33 -12.08 7.62
N TYR A 4 14.05 -13.20 7.64
CA TYR A 4 15.47 -13.25 8.05
C TYR A 4 16.45 -13.21 6.87
N LEU A 5 15.97 -13.10 5.62
CA LEU A 5 16.81 -13.24 4.42
C LEU A 5 17.01 -11.95 3.62
N PHE A 6 16.24 -10.89 3.86
CA PHE A 6 16.44 -9.64 3.13
C PHE A 6 17.58 -8.83 3.75
N HIS A 7 18.62 -8.57 2.97
CA HIS A 7 19.63 -7.58 3.29
C HIS A 7 18.95 -6.21 3.49
N GLU A 8 19.55 -5.34 4.31
CA GLU A 8 19.01 -4.00 4.62
C GLU A 8 18.63 -3.19 3.38
N LYS A 9 19.40 -3.35 2.30
CA LYS A 9 19.13 -2.76 0.99
C LYS A 9 17.82 -3.26 0.36
N GLU A 10 17.55 -4.56 0.40
CA GLU A 10 16.33 -5.15 -0.15
C GLU A 10 15.10 -4.72 0.65
N ARG A 11 15.25 -4.59 1.98
CA ARG A 11 14.20 -4.00 2.82
C ARG A 11 13.88 -2.56 2.39
N GLN A 12 14.89 -1.72 2.21
CA GLN A 12 14.71 -0.34 1.78
C GLN A 12 14.07 -0.24 0.38
N GLU A 13 14.48 -1.11 -0.55
CA GLU A 13 13.86 -1.17 -1.89
C GLU A 13 12.38 -1.53 -1.81
N ILE A 14 12.02 -2.53 -0.99
CA ILE A 14 10.61 -2.91 -0.78
C ILE A 14 9.83 -1.77 -0.11
N GLU A 15 10.40 -1.09 0.90
CA GLU A 15 9.76 0.07 1.54
C GLU A 15 9.50 1.18 0.50
N GLN A 16 10.47 1.49 -0.36
CA GLN A 16 10.30 2.48 -1.42
C GLN A 16 9.22 2.09 -2.44
N MET A 17 9.17 0.82 -2.84
CA MET A 17 8.12 0.31 -3.74
C MET A 17 6.74 0.45 -3.10
N LEU A 18 6.61 0.07 -1.83
CA LEU A 18 5.34 0.16 -1.10
C LEU A 18 4.89 1.62 -0.90
N ILE A 19 5.81 2.56 -0.66
CA ILE A 19 5.49 3.99 -0.56
C ILE A 19 4.91 4.49 -1.88
N ARG A 20 5.55 4.18 -3.02
CA ARG A 20 5.05 4.60 -4.34
C ARG A 20 3.66 4.04 -4.62
N GLU A 21 3.48 2.75 -4.40
CA GLU A 21 2.20 2.08 -4.61
C GLU A 21 1.09 2.68 -3.72
N LEU A 22 1.39 3.01 -2.47
CA LEU A 22 0.44 3.67 -1.57
C LEU A 22 0.07 5.07 -2.05
N SER A 23 1.05 5.86 -2.51
CA SER A 23 0.78 7.20 -3.06
C SER A 23 -0.11 7.14 -4.30
N GLU A 24 0.18 6.25 -5.25
CA GLU A 24 -0.66 6.06 -6.44
C GLU A 24 -2.08 5.61 -6.08
N LEU A 25 -2.21 4.74 -5.07
CA LEU A 25 -3.51 4.27 -4.61
C LEU A 25 -4.32 5.37 -3.92
N ASP A 26 -3.68 6.20 -3.09
CA ASP A 26 -4.32 7.33 -2.43
C ASP A 26 -4.80 8.37 -3.46
N GLU A 27 -4.02 8.63 -4.52
CA GLU A 27 -4.45 9.48 -5.64
C GLU A 27 -5.67 8.89 -6.37
N LEU A 28 -5.66 7.59 -6.66
CA LEU A 28 -6.79 6.91 -7.29
C LEU A 28 -8.06 6.96 -6.43
N ILE A 29 -7.92 6.79 -5.11
CA ILE A 29 -9.04 6.94 -4.17
C ILE A 29 -9.56 8.38 -4.17
N TYR A 30 -8.68 9.38 -4.16
CA TYR A 30 -9.04 10.80 -4.17
C TYR A 30 -9.77 11.20 -5.46
N ILE A 31 -9.20 10.86 -6.63
CA ILE A 31 -9.81 11.12 -7.93
C ILE A 31 -11.20 10.48 -7.98
N ARG A 32 -11.32 9.26 -7.48
CA ARG A 32 -12.59 8.53 -7.51
C ARG A 32 -13.63 9.10 -6.56
N ALA A 33 -13.23 9.57 -5.39
CA ALA A 33 -14.13 10.28 -4.48
C ALA A 33 -14.65 11.60 -5.09
N SER A 34 -13.88 12.22 -5.99
CA SER A 34 -14.29 13.44 -6.70
C SER A 34 -15.21 13.18 -7.91
N LEU A 35 -15.15 11.97 -8.48
CA LEU A 35 -16.01 11.55 -9.59
C LEU A 35 -17.28 10.92 -9.02
N SER A 36 -18.38 11.68 -9.02
CA SER A 36 -19.73 11.32 -8.55
C SER A 36 -20.29 9.97 -9.06
N GLU A 37 -19.66 9.34 -10.06
CA GLU A 37 -19.95 7.98 -10.51
C GLU A 37 -19.36 6.91 -9.55
N GLY A 38 -20.02 6.78 -8.40
CA GLY A 38 -19.69 5.83 -7.35
C GLY A 38 -19.95 4.38 -7.74
N ASN A 39 -18.99 3.74 -8.41
CA ASN A 39 -18.96 2.28 -8.45
C ASN A 39 -18.35 1.75 -7.12
N CYS A 40 -19.24 1.51 -6.16
CA CYS A 40 -18.94 1.10 -4.78
C CYS A 40 -18.03 -0.14 -4.71
N VAL A 41 -18.09 -1.03 -5.71
CA VAL A 41 -17.26 -2.24 -5.77
C VAL A 41 -15.79 -1.89 -5.94
N LYS A 42 -15.44 -1.04 -6.91
CA LYS A 42 -14.03 -0.66 -7.06
C LYS A 42 -13.55 0.25 -5.92
N GLU A 43 -14.45 0.94 -5.20
CA GLU A 43 -14.03 1.79 -4.05
C GLU A 43 -13.63 0.91 -2.89
N ARG A 44 -14.45 -0.10 -2.62
CA ARG A 44 -14.14 -1.14 -1.65
C ARG A 44 -12.83 -1.85 -2.01
N ALA A 45 -12.65 -2.24 -3.26
CA ALA A 45 -11.42 -2.90 -3.71
C ALA A 45 -10.16 -2.02 -3.51
N LEU A 46 -10.24 -0.72 -3.81
CA LEU A 46 -9.13 0.22 -3.58
C LEU A 46 -8.83 0.38 -2.07
N LYS A 47 -9.86 0.49 -1.23
CA LYS A 47 -9.68 0.57 0.23
C LYS A 47 -9.08 -0.72 0.81
N GLU A 48 -9.56 -1.88 0.39
CA GLU A 48 -9.02 -3.18 0.81
C GLU A 48 -7.55 -3.32 0.39
N LYS A 49 -7.20 -2.93 -0.84
CA LYS A 49 -5.80 -2.90 -1.30
C LYS A 49 -4.94 -1.99 -0.43
N ARG A 50 -5.45 -0.82 -0.03
CA ARG A 50 -4.75 0.13 0.85
C ARG A 50 -4.45 -0.50 2.21
N ASP A 51 -5.45 -1.13 2.81
CA ASP A 51 -5.32 -1.75 4.12
C ASP A 51 -4.30 -2.90 4.10
N ILE A 52 -4.28 -3.70 3.02
CA ILE A 52 -3.26 -4.75 2.82
C ILE A 52 -1.86 -4.13 2.74
N LEU A 53 -1.67 -3.10 1.92
CA LEU A 53 -0.36 -2.47 1.73
C LEU A 53 0.14 -1.80 3.01
N VAL A 54 -0.73 -1.13 3.77
CA VAL A 54 -0.40 -0.56 5.09
C VAL A 54 0.00 -1.66 6.07
N ASN A 55 -0.70 -2.80 6.07
CA ASN A 55 -0.35 -3.92 6.94
C ASN A 55 1.02 -4.52 6.56
N VAL A 56 1.29 -4.69 5.27
CA VAL A 56 2.59 -5.14 4.75
C VAL A 56 3.69 -4.17 5.15
N MET A 57 3.49 -2.86 4.93
CA MET A 57 4.41 -1.81 5.36
C MET A 57 4.68 -1.90 6.87
N SER A 58 3.64 -2.01 7.68
CA SER A 58 3.79 -2.10 9.14
C SER A 58 4.62 -3.29 9.59
N LYS A 59 4.52 -4.43 8.89
CA LYS A 59 5.32 -5.63 9.19
C LYS A 59 6.78 -5.49 8.78
N ILE A 60 7.06 -4.67 7.77
CA ILE A 60 8.41 -4.38 7.29
C ILE A 60 9.06 -3.31 8.18
N THR A 61 8.33 -2.27 8.58
CA THR A 61 8.83 -1.15 9.37
C THR A 61 8.93 -1.45 10.87
N LYS A 62 8.08 -2.31 11.47
CA LYS A 62 8.05 -2.61 12.93
C LYS A 62 9.27 -3.36 13.51
N LYS A 63 10.39 -3.45 12.80
CA LYS A 63 11.70 -3.82 13.37
C LYS A 63 12.53 -2.55 13.67
N LEU A 64 11.96 -1.65 14.48
CA LEU A 64 12.69 -0.62 15.23
C LEU A 64 12.56 -0.94 16.72
#